data_AF-A0A947NWL7-F1
#
_entry.id   AF-A0A947NWL7-F1
#
_cell.length_a   1.000
_cell.length_b   1.000
_cell.length_c   1.000
_cell.angle_alpha   90.00
_cell.angle_beta   90.00
_cell.angle_gamma   90.00
#
_symmetry.space_group_name_H-M   'P 1'
#
loop_
_entity.id
_entity.type
_entity.pdbx_description
1 polymer ?
#
loop_
_entity_poly.entity_id
_entity_poly.type
_entity_poly.pdbx_seq_one_letter_code
_entity_poly.pdbx_strand_id
1 'polypeptide(L)' 'NSASARQLGAPLSGHASRSGGGSPGVSASNIHLEPGTLSRDELIADIADGVLITSVFGQGVNMVTGDYSRGANGFRIVD' A
#
# COMPACT_ATOMS: atom_id res chain seq x y z
N ASN A 1 -17.62 -5.19 -9.77
CA ASN A 1 -16.45 -5.87 -10.37
C ASN A 1 -16.74 -6.53 -11.74
N SER A 2 -17.86 -7.25 -11.92
CA SER A 2 -18.17 -7.98 -13.17
C SER A 2 -18.43 -7.06 -14.35
N ALA A 3 -19.09 -5.91 -14.10
CA ALA A 3 -19.26 -4.86 -15.09
C ALA A 3 -17.90 -4.31 -15.57
N SER A 4 -16.99 -3.97 -14.65
CA SER A 4 -15.64 -3.50 -14.96
C SER A 4 -14.83 -4.56 -15.73
N ALA A 5 -14.87 -5.82 -15.29
CA ALA A 5 -14.19 -6.93 -15.98
C ALA A 5 -14.73 -7.12 -17.41
N ARG A 6 -16.06 -7.08 -17.59
CA ARG A 6 -16.70 -7.16 -18.91
C ARG A 6 -16.33 -5.98 -19.80
N GLN A 7 -16.31 -4.77 -19.27
CA GLN A 7 -15.93 -3.56 -20.00
C GLN A 7 -14.47 -3.63 -20.47
N LEU A 8 -13.58 -4.23 -19.67
CA LEU A 8 -12.16 -4.40 -19.99
C LEU A 8 -11.85 -5.71 -20.76
N GLY A 9 -12.83 -6.57 -21.02
CA GLY A 9 -12.60 -7.90 -21.62
C GLY A 9 -11.76 -8.84 -20.74
N ALA A 10 -11.67 -8.58 -19.43
CA ALA A 10 -10.84 -9.31 -18.49
C ALA A 10 -11.63 -10.43 -17.76
N PRO A 11 -10.96 -11.50 -17.32
CA PRO A 11 -11.57 -12.49 -16.43
C PRO A 11 -11.88 -11.89 -15.04
N LEU A 12 -12.78 -12.54 -14.29
CA LEU A 12 -13.07 -12.15 -12.91
C LEU A 12 -11.87 -12.45 -11.99
N SER A 13 -11.49 -11.47 -11.17
CA SER A 13 -10.32 -11.57 -10.28
C SER A 13 -10.64 -11.88 -8.81
N GLY A 14 -11.92 -12.07 -8.44
CA GLY A 14 -12.32 -12.29 -7.05
C GLY A 14 -12.31 -11.05 -6.13
N HIS A 15 -12.02 -9.86 -6.66
CA HIS A 15 -11.88 -8.61 -5.89
C HIS A 15 -13.18 -7.80 -5.76
N ALA A 16 -14.33 -8.48 -5.64
CA ALA A 16 -15.60 -7.79 -5.40
C ALA A 16 -15.68 -7.34 -3.93
N SER A 17 -16.06 -6.09 -3.70
CA SER A 17 -16.34 -5.58 -2.35
C SER A 17 -17.59 -4.73 -2.32
N ARG A 18 -18.21 -4.62 -1.14
CA ARG A 18 -19.36 -3.74 -0.90
C ARG A 18 -19.29 -3.21 0.52
N SER A 19 -19.76 -1.98 0.74
CA SER A 19 -20.08 -1.51 2.09
C SER A 19 -21.53 -1.89 2.43
N GLY A 20 -21.92 -1.78 3.71
CA GLY A 20 -23.20 -2.26 4.24
C GLY A 20 -24.48 -1.82 3.51
N GLY A 21 -24.43 -0.77 2.68
CA GLY A 21 -25.55 -0.32 1.84
C GLY A 21 -25.16 0.23 0.47
N GLY A 22 -23.89 0.09 0.05
CA GLY A 22 -23.39 0.61 -1.23
C GLY A 22 -23.45 -0.41 -2.36
N SER A 23 -23.41 0.08 -3.62
CA SER A 23 -23.24 -0.77 -4.79
C SER A 23 -21.91 -1.53 -4.74
N PRO A 24 -21.84 -2.75 -5.32
CA PRO A 24 -20.59 -3.50 -5.38
C PRO A 24 -19.50 -2.77 -6.18
N GLY A 25 -18.32 -2.62 -5.59
CA GLY A 25 -17.13 -2.03 -6.18
C GLY A 25 -16.05 -3.07 -6.52
N VAL A 26 -14.83 -2.56 -6.70
CA VAL A 26 -13.60 -3.34 -6.79
C VAL A 26 -12.68 -2.84 -5.68
N SER A 27 -12.13 -3.72 -4.86
CA SER A 27 -11.09 -3.37 -3.90
C SER A 27 -10.11 -4.51 -3.67
N ALA A 28 -8.94 -4.19 -3.13
CA ALA A 28 -8.03 -5.20 -2.62
C ALA A 28 -8.68 -5.99 -1.45
N SER A 29 -8.22 -7.22 -1.27
CA SER A 29 -8.53 -8.05 -0.09
C SER A 29 -7.39 -7.96 0.91
N ASN A 30 -6.23 -8.52 0.58
CA ASN A 30 -4.98 -8.44 1.34
C ASN A 30 -3.84 -8.11 0.39
N ILE A 31 -3.15 -6.99 0.64
CA ILE A 31 -1.94 -6.63 -0.09
C ILE A 31 -0.77 -6.96 0.81
N HIS A 32 0.21 -7.68 0.27
CA HIS A 32 1.48 -7.94 0.93
C HIS A 32 2.61 -7.67 -0.06
N LEU A 33 3.76 -7.28 0.48
CA LEU A 33 4.99 -7.17 -0.28
C LEU A 33 5.79 -8.45 -0.06
N GLU A 34 6.27 -9.05 -1.15
CA GLU A 34 7.20 -10.17 -1.08
C GLU A 34 8.55 -9.70 -0.53
N PRO A 35 9.25 -10.52 0.27
CA PRO A 35 10.55 -10.17 0.80
C PRO A 35 11.60 -10.06 -0.31
N GLY A 36 12.50 -9.09 -0.19
CA GLY A 36 13.69 -8.98 -1.02
C GLY A 36 14.83 -9.89 -0.53
N THR A 37 16.04 -9.65 -1.03
CA THR A 37 17.22 -10.45 -0.69
C THR A 37 18.04 -9.88 0.47
N LEU A 38 17.88 -8.59 0.79
CA LEU A 38 18.64 -7.91 1.84
C LEU A 38 17.97 -8.08 3.20
N SER A 39 18.80 -8.27 4.23
CA SER A 39 18.39 -8.15 5.62
C SER A 39 18.12 -6.70 6.00
N ARG A 40 17.44 -6.51 7.14
CA ARG A 40 17.18 -5.18 7.69
C ARG A 40 18.48 -4.41 7.99
N ASP A 41 19.50 -5.08 8.52
CA ASP A 41 20.75 -4.41 8.89
C ASP A 41 21.52 -3.97 7.63
N GLU A 42 21.53 -4.80 6.58
CA GLU A 42 22.09 -4.43 5.28
C GLU A 42 21.38 -3.24 4.64
N LEU A 43 20.04 -3.14 4.80
CA LEU A 43 19.26 -1.99 4.31
C LEU A 43 19.50 -0.69 5.08
N ILE A 44 20.02 -0.77 6.31
CA ILE A 44 20.29 0.39 7.16
C ILE A 44 21.74 0.85 7.04
N ALA A 45 22.65 -0.05 6.66
CA ALA A 45 24.09 0.13 6.76
C ALA A 45 24.68 1.34 6.00
N ASP A 46 24.01 1.86 4.98
CA ASP A 46 24.46 2.99 4.17
C ASP A 46 23.69 4.31 4.43
N ILE A 47 22.87 4.36 5.48
CA ILE A 47 22.07 5.54 5.85
C ILE A 47 22.82 6.41 6.86
N ALA A 48 23.43 7.51 6.41
CA ALA A 48 24.18 8.43 7.27
C ALA A 48 23.30 9.31 8.20
N ASP A 49 22.14 9.78 7.70
CA ASP A 49 21.10 10.44 8.51
C ASP A 49 19.73 10.13 7.88
N GLY A 50 18.84 9.52 8.65
CA GLY A 50 17.56 9.05 8.14
C GLY A 50 16.57 8.69 9.24
N VAL A 51 15.46 8.06 8.83
CA VAL A 51 14.43 7.60 9.77
C VAL A 51 13.98 6.20 9.40
N LEU A 52 14.10 5.26 10.34
CA LEU A 52 13.48 3.95 10.25
C LEU A 52 12.03 4.02 10.72
N ILE A 53 11.09 4.00 9.77
CA ILE A 53 9.65 3.98 10.07
C ILE A 53 9.22 2.58 10.48
N THR A 54 8.60 2.45 11.66
CA THR A 54 8.11 1.18 12.20
C THR A 54 6.59 1.06 12.19
N SER A 55 5.87 2.18 12.10
CA SER A 55 4.42 2.20 11.96
C SER A 55 3.94 3.48 11.26
N VAL A 56 2.77 3.38 10.63
CA VAL A 56 2.09 4.50 9.97
C VAL A 56 0.63 4.56 10.40
N PHE A 57 0.04 5.75 10.40
CA PHE A 57 -1.35 5.99 10.80
C PHE A 57 -1.98 7.13 10.00
N GLY A 58 -3.30 7.06 9.83
CA GLY A 58 -4.06 7.96 8.94
C GLY A 58 -3.62 7.84 7.48
N GLN A 59 -4.39 8.40 6.55
CA GLN A 59 -3.94 8.58 5.16
C GLN A 59 -4.63 9.71 4.42
N GLY A 60 -3.87 10.34 3.52
CA GLY A 60 -4.39 11.07 2.37
C GLY A 60 -3.83 10.46 1.10
N VAL A 61 -4.70 10.14 0.13
CA VAL A 61 -4.29 9.63 -1.18
C VAL A 61 -5.08 10.37 -2.27
N ASN A 62 -4.36 10.95 -3.23
CA ASN A 62 -4.94 11.43 -4.46
C ASN A 62 -4.67 10.42 -5.58
N MET A 63 -5.71 9.68 -6.00
CA MET A 63 -5.58 8.64 -7.04
C MET A 63 -5.34 9.19 -8.45
N VAL A 64 -5.47 10.51 -8.66
CA VAL A 64 -5.25 11.17 -9.95
C VAL A 64 -3.80 11.63 -10.09
N THR A 65 -3.26 12.30 -9.06
CA THR A 65 -1.88 12.82 -9.08
C THR A 65 -0.87 11.81 -8.54
N GLY A 66 -1.30 10.88 -7.70
CA GLY A 66 -0.43 9.96 -6.97
C GLY A 66 0.08 10.51 -5.64
N ASP A 67 -0.37 11.69 -5.20
CA ASP A 67 0.04 12.24 -3.91
C ASP A 67 -0.40 11.32 -2.78
N TYR A 68 0.55 10.92 -1.95
CA TYR A 68 0.35 10.00 -0.84
C TYR A 68 1.00 10.56 0.42
N SER A 69 0.24 10.56 1.53
CA SER A 69 0.74 11.02 2.82
C SER A 69 0.12 10.23 3.97
N ARG A 70 0.93 9.98 4.99
CA ARG A 70 0.54 9.37 6.27
C ARG A 70 1.35 9.97 7.42
N GLY A 71 0.78 9.92 8.63
CA GLY A 71 1.58 10.06 9.84
C GLY A 71 2.44 8.81 10.04
N ALA A 72 3.62 8.98 10.64
CA ALA A 72 4.57 7.89 10.82
C ALA A 72 5.31 8.00 12.15
N ASN A 73 5.61 6.85 12.76
CA ASN A 73 6.45 6.74 13.95
C ASN A 73 7.66 5.85 13.66
N GLY A 74 8.79 6.15 14.29
CA GLY A 74 10.04 5.46 14.00
C GLY A 74 11.23 5.94 14.83
N PHE A 75 12.42 5.56 14.39
CA PHE A 75 13.70 5.93 15.01
C PHE A 75 14.54 6.73 14.03
N ARG A 76 15.29 7.71 14.52
CA ARG A 76 16.32 8.37 13.72
C ARG A 76 17.50 7.41 13.55
N ILE A 77 18.04 7.35 12.34
CA ILE A 77 19.30 6.69 12.01
C ILE A 77 20.33 7.81 11.87
N VAL A 78 21.46 7.71 12.57
CA VAL A 78 22.60 8.62 12.47
C VAL A 78 23.86 7.80 12.75
N ASP A 79 24.90 8.00 11.95
CA ASP A 79 26.23 7.44 12.18
C ASP A 79 26.94 8.06 13.41
#